data_AF-A0A368YD15-F1
#
_entry.id   AF-A0A368YD15-F1
#
_cell.length_a   1.000
_cell.length_b   1.000
_cell.length_c   1.000
_cell.angle_alpha   90.00
_cell.angle_beta   90.00
_cell.angle_gamma   90.00
#
_symmetry.space_group_name_H-M   'P 1'
#
loop_
_entity.id
_entity.type
_entity.pdbx_description
1 polymer ?
#
loop_
_entity_poly.entity_id
_entity_poly.type
_entity_poly.pdbx_seq_one_letter_code
_entity_poly.pdbx_strand_id
1 'polypeptide(L)'
;MKIVHDAPIITTKALHFLKENVFQAAEMKKSGKLNEILERFKDNSENVFVMQHDKEKSLKAVLIDYTYFEKLLSCQELMDDSYNRKPKPVHKFEDEDDFLTFLDAQETWDSE
;
A
#
# COMPACT_ATOMS: atom_id res chain seq x y z
N MET A 1 -24.58 7.66 7.08
CA MET A 1 -23.31 8.40 7.22
C MET A 1 -22.81 8.70 5.80
N LYS A 2 -22.87 9.94 5.33
CA LYS A 2 -22.39 10.31 3.98
C LYS A 2 -20.89 10.55 4.08
N ILE A 3 -20.09 9.71 3.43
CA ILE A 3 -18.67 9.97 3.26
C ILE A 3 -18.59 11.14 2.27
N VAL A 4 -18.27 12.32 2.78
CA VAL A 4 -17.98 13.50 1.96
C VAL A 4 -16.59 13.26 1.39
N HIS A 5 -16.49 12.99 0.09
CA HIS A 5 -15.21 13.03 -0.60
C HIS A 5 -14.77 14.49 -0.66
N ASP A 6 -13.88 14.90 0.26
CA ASP A 6 -13.17 16.15 0.12
C ASP A 6 -12.46 16.16 -1.24
N ALA A 7 -12.59 17.26 -1.97
CA ALA A 7 -11.90 17.44 -3.24
C ALA A 7 -10.39 17.26 -2.99
N PRO A 8 -9.67 16.48 -3.83
CA PRO A 8 -8.28 16.18 -3.58
C PRO A 8 -7.47 17.47 -3.52
N ILE A 9 -6.67 17.63 -2.46
CA ILE A 9 -5.74 18.76 -2.33
C ILE A 9 -4.72 18.65 -3.45
N ILE A 10 -4.86 19.48 -4.47
CA ILE A 10 -3.94 19.50 -5.62
C ILE A 10 -2.63 20.15 -5.18
N THR A 11 -1.62 19.32 -4.92
CA THR A 11 -0.26 19.76 -4.63
C THR A 11 0.59 19.79 -5.90
N THR A 12 1.68 20.55 -5.90
CA THR A 12 2.66 20.54 -7.00
C THR A 12 3.20 19.14 -7.28
N LYS A 13 3.34 18.31 -6.24
CA LYS A 13 3.73 16.89 -6.37
C LYS A 13 2.67 16.08 -7.14
N ALA A 14 1.38 16.28 -6.84
CA ALA A 14 0.29 15.65 -7.56
C ALA A 14 0.25 16.08 -9.03
N LEU A 15 0.50 17.36 -9.33
CA LEU A 15 0.59 17.85 -10.71
C LEU A 15 1.78 17.27 -11.47
N HIS A 16 2.96 17.16 -10.82
CA HIS A 16 4.13 16.51 -11.41
C HIS A 16 3.84 15.05 -11.75
N PHE A 17 3.22 14.33 -10.81
CA PHE A 17 2.80 12.95 -11.04
C PHE A 17 1.84 12.81 -12.22
N LEU A 18 0.81 13.64 -12.28
CA LEU A 18 -0.15 13.64 -13.40
C LEU A 18 0.51 13.92 -14.75
N LYS A 19 1.52 14.80 -14.78
CA LYS A 19 2.22 15.17 -16.02
C LYS A 19 3.20 14.10 -16.49
N GLU A 20 3.93 13.49 -15.55
CA GLU A 20 5.08 12.64 -15.88
C GLU A 20 4.75 11.15 -15.88
N ASN A 21 3.69 10.76 -15.15
CA ASN A 21 3.37 9.36 -14.92
C ASN A 21 1.99 8.93 -15.40
N VAL A 22 1.16 9.84 -15.93
CA VAL A 22 -0.15 9.50 -16.49
C VAL A 22 -0.15 9.62 -17.99
N PHE A 23 -0.43 8.52 -18.67
CA PHE A 23 -0.43 8.42 -20.13
C PHE A 23 -1.77 7.98 -20.66
N GLN A 24 -2.11 8.45 -21.86
CA GLN A 24 -3.23 7.90 -22.60
C GLN A 24 -2.85 6.56 -23.23
N ALA A 25 -3.81 5.64 -23.32
CA ALA A 25 -3.60 4.34 -23.95
C ALA A 25 -3.12 4.47 -25.41
N ALA A 26 -3.58 5.49 -26.15
CA ALA A 26 -3.06 5.79 -27.49
C ALA A 26 -1.59 6.23 -27.51
N GLU A 27 -1.12 6.93 -26.47
CA GLU A 27 0.29 7.36 -26.37
C GLU A 27 1.22 6.18 -26.12
N MET A 28 0.76 5.20 -25.34
CA MET A 28 1.49 3.96 -25.07
C MET A 28 1.67 3.09 -26.32
N LYS A 29 0.71 3.15 -27.26
CA LYS A 29 0.75 2.42 -28.53
C LYS A 29 1.71 3.05 -29.56
N LYS A 30 2.10 4.31 -29.38
CA LYS A 30 3.12 4.93 -30.26
C LYS A 30 4.45 4.24 -29.98
N SER A 31 5.08 3.74 -31.05
CA SER A 31 6.28 2.91 -30.94
C SER A 31 7.40 3.68 -30.23
N GLY A 32 7.66 3.34 -28.97
CA GLY A 32 8.73 3.94 -28.18
C GLY A 32 8.35 4.25 -26.74
N LYS A 33 7.10 4.68 -26.47
CA LYS A 33 6.75 5.16 -25.12
C LYS A 33 6.71 4.04 -24.08
N LEU A 34 6.14 2.89 -24.45
CA LEU A 34 6.15 1.70 -23.59
C LEU A 34 7.58 1.25 -23.29
N ASN A 35 8.46 1.22 -24.29
CA ASN A 35 9.86 0.84 -24.09
C ASN A 35 10.59 1.84 -23.18
N GLU A 36 10.38 3.14 -23.36
CA GLU A 36 10.94 4.18 -22.47
C GLU A 36 10.50 3.99 -21.01
N ILE A 37 9.23 3.65 -20.79
CA ILE A 37 8.70 3.37 -19.44
C ILE A 37 9.32 2.09 -18.87
N LEU A 38 9.41 1.03 -19.67
CA LEU A 38 10.04 -0.23 -19.25
C LEU A 38 11.52 -0.05 -18.89
N GLU A 39 12.24 0.84 -19.58
CA GLU A 39 13.63 1.17 -19.24
C GLU A 39 13.77 1.83 -17.87
N ARG A 40 12.76 2.57 -17.41
CA ARG A 40 12.76 3.19 -16.07
C ARG A 40 12.60 2.17 -14.94
N PHE A 41 12.19 0.94 -15.24
CA PHE A 41 12.06 -0.14 -14.25
C PHE A 41 13.34 -0.97 -14.08
N LYS A 42 14.39 -0.74 -14.89
CA LYS A 42 15.63 -1.57 -14.87
C LYS A 42 16.32 -1.68 -13.50
N ASP A 43 16.18 -0.67 -12.64
CA ASP A 43 16.91 -0.59 -11.36
C ASP A 43 16.00 -0.80 -10.13
N ASN A 44 14.98 -1.67 -10.22
CA ASN A 44 14.01 -1.91 -9.14
C ASN A 44 13.34 -0.59 -8.68
N SER A 45 12.61 0.02 -9.60
CA SER A 45 12.01 1.33 -9.35
C SER A 45 10.68 1.24 -8.60
N GLU A 46 10.47 2.15 -7.65
CA GLU A 46 9.19 2.39 -6.98
C GLU A 46 8.23 3.25 -7.82
N ASN A 47 8.58 3.51 -9.09
CA ASN A 47 7.76 4.31 -9.99
C ASN A 47 6.41 3.63 -10.28
N VAL A 48 5.38 4.45 -10.39
CA VAL A 48 4.02 4.01 -10.72
C VAL A 48 3.52 4.83 -11.91
N PHE A 49 3.17 4.16 -12.99
CA PHE A 49 2.63 4.78 -14.19
C PHE A 49 1.16 4.42 -14.35
N VAL A 50 0.31 5.39 -14.66
CA VAL A 50 -1.12 5.18 -14.86
C VAL A 50 -1.43 5.34 -16.34
N MET A 51 -2.06 4.32 -16.91
CA MET A 51 -2.64 4.39 -18.24
C MET A 51 -4.13 4.68 -18.12
N GLN A 52 -4.62 5.63 -18.91
CA GLN A 52 -6.04 5.96 -18.99
C GLN A 52 -6.56 5.72 -20.40
N HIS A 53 -7.79 5.25 -20.52
CA HIS A 53 -8.44 5.16 -21.83
C HIS A 53 -8.84 6.54 -22.33
N ASP A 54 -8.54 6.83 -23.59
CA ASP A 54 -8.74 8.16 -24.21
C ASP A 54 -10.19 8.66 -24.12
N LYS A 55 -11.16 7.75 -24.26
CA LYS A 55 -12.60 8.08 -24.29
C LYS A 55 -13.30 7.84 -22.96
N GLU A 56 -12.76 6.95 -22.13
CA GLU A 56 -13.42 6.49 -20.91
C GLU A 56 -12.45 6.62 -19.73
N LYS A 57 -12.47 7.79 -19.10
CA LYS A 57 -11.53 8.12 -18.02
C LYS A 57 -11.67 7.26 -16.76
N SER A 58 -12.78 6.54 -16.61
CA SER A 58 -12.98 5.53 -15.55
C SER A 58 -12.12 4.30 -15.76
N LEU A 59 -11.79 3.96 -17.02
CA LEU A 59 -10.90 2.85 -17.32
C LEU A 59 -9.45 3.29 -17.15
N LYS A 60 -8.85 2.79 -16.08
CA LYS A 60 -7.45 3.04 -15.73
C LYS A 60 -6.74 1.72 -15.47
N ALA A 61 -5.49 1.65 -15.89
CA ALA A 61 -4.58 0.57 -15.58
C ALA A 61 -3.29 1.17 -15.00
N VAL A 62 -2.53 0.35 -14.29
CA VAL A 62 -1.27 0.78 -13.67
C VAL A 62 -0.14 -0.12 -14.17
N LEU A 63 0.98 0.49 -14.53
CA LEU A 63 2.26 -0.17 -14.70
C LEU A 63 3.12 0.10 -13.46
N ILE A 64 3.65 -0.96 -12.90
CA ILE A 64 4.52 -0.94 -11.72
C ILE A 64 5.56 -2.04 -11.90
N ASP A 65 6.72 -1.86 -11.28
CA ASP A 65 7.72 -2.93 -11.20
C ASP A 65 7.13 -4.14 -10.46
N TYR A 66 7.44 -5.34 -10.96
CA TYR A 66 6.90 -6.58 -10.42
C TYR A 66 7.36 -6.82 -8.97
N THR A 67 8.65 -6.65 -8.70
CA THR A 67 9.21 -6.84 -7.35
C THR A 67 8.72 -5.79 -6.38
N TYR A 68 8.51 -4.55 -6.84
CA TYR A 68 7.86 -3.53 -6.02
C TYR A 68 6.39 -3.88 -5.71
N PHE A 69 5.65 -4.41 -6.69
CA PHE A 69 4.28 -4.87 -6.48
C PHE A 69 4.19 -6.02 -5.48
N GLU A 70 5.10 -7.00 -5.54
CA GLU A 70 5.18 -8.08 -4.55
C GLU A 70 5.37 -7.53 -3.12
N LYS A 71 6.27 -6.55 -2.94
CA LYS A 71 6.48 -5.91 -1.63
C LYS A 71 5.20 -5.23 -1.13
N LEU A 72 4.49 -4.51 -1.99
CA LEU A 72 3.23 -3.87 -1.62
C LEU A 72 2.17 -4.90 -1.21
N LEU A 73 2.10 -6.02 -1.93
CA LEU A 73 1.17 -7.11 -1.60
C LEU A 73 1.51 -7.72 -0.23
N SER A 74 2.79 -8.00 0.04
CA SER A 74 3.22 -8.51 1.35
C SER A 74 2.91 -7.53 2.49
N CYS A 75 3.07 -6.22 2.26
CA CYS A 75 2.67 -5.21 3.24
C CYS A 75 1.16 -5.25 3.51
N GLN A 76 0.34 -5.43 2.48
CA GLN A 76 -1.11 -5.56 2.64
C GLN A 76 -1.46 -6.82 3.44
N GLU A 77 -0.87 -7.97 3.12
CA GLU A 77 -1.09 -9.22 3.83
C GLU A 77 -0.74 -9.09 5.33
N LEU A 78 0.39 -8.47 5.66
CA LEU A 78 0.79 -8.21 7.05
C LEU A 78 -0.20 -7.30 7.79
N MET A 79 -0.73 -6.27 7.11
CA MET A 79 -1.75 -5.40 7.70
C MET A 79 -3.06 -6.15 7.91
N ASP A 80 -3.51 -6.93 6.93
CA ASP A 80 -4.74 -7.73 7.02
C ASP A 80 -4.62 -8.78 8.14
N ASP A 81 -3.47 -9.42 8.28
CA ASP A 81 -3.17 -10.35 9.38
C ASP A 81 -3.18 -9.65 10.74
N SER A 82 -2.63 -8.43 10.82
CA SER A 82 -2.67 -7.64 12.06
C SER A 82 -4.08 -7.22 12.45
N TYR A 83 -4.94 -6.96 11.45
CA TYR A 83 -6.33 -6.58 11.64
C TYR A 83 -7.21 -7.78 12.03
N ASN A 84 -6.94 -8.95 11.44
CA ASN A 84 -7.65 -10.20 11.74
C ASN A 84 -7.15 -10.91 12.99
N ARG A 85 -5.95 -10.57 13.50
CA ARG A 85 -5.57 -10.92 14.86
C ARG A 85 -6.55 -10.24 15.81
N LYS A 86 -7.42 -11.03 16.44
CA LYS A 86 -8.13 -10.58 17.64
C LYS A 86 -7.08 -9.94 18.53
N PRO A 87 -7.26 -8.68 18.98
CA PRO A 87 -6.34 -8.12 19.96
C PRO A 87 -6.21 -9.16 21.06
N LYS A 88 -4.97 -9.54 21.41
CA LYS A 88 -4.76 -10.39 22.59
C LYS A 88 -5.58 -9.75 23.70
N PRO A 89 -6.40 -10.52 24.44
CA PRO A 89 -7.18 -9.94 25.52
C PRO A 89 -6.20 -9.14 26.37
N VAL A 90 -6.38 -7.83 26.40
CA VAL A 90 -5.63 -6.98 27.31
C VAL A 90 -6.17 -7.36 28.66
N HIS A 91 -5.40 -8.16 29.41
CA HIS A 91 -5.75 -8.50 30.78
C HIS A 91 -5.86 -7.17 31.53
N LYS A 92 -7.07 -6.85 31.96
CA LYS A 92 -7.29 -5.65 32.76
C LYS A 92 -6.94 -6.03 34.17
N PHE A 93 -5.77 -5.59 34.62
CA PHE A 93 -5.34 -5.79 36.00
C PHE A 93 -6.32 -5.06 36.92
N GLU A 94 -7.02 -5.82 37.76
CA GLU A 94 -7.94 -5.24 38.75
C GLU A 94 -7.17 -4.68 39.96
N ASP A 95 -6.01 -5.27 40.27
CA ASP A 95 -5.09 -4.85 41.35
C ASP A 95 -3.62 -5.30 41.08
N GLU A 96 -2.71 -4.95 41.99
CA GLU A 96 -1.28 -5.29 41.89
C GLU A 96 -1.02 -6.80 42.01
N ASP A 97 -1.84 -7.53 42.77
CA ASP A 97 -1.68 -8.97 42.98
C ASP A 97 -2.02 -9.76 41.70
N ASP A 98 -3.05 -9.33 40.97
CA ASP A 98 -3.41 -9.84 39.65
C ASP A 98 -2.29 -9.59 38.61
N PHE A 99 -1.61 -8.44 38.70
CA PHE A 99 -0.45 -8.13 37.87
C PHE A 99 0.76 -9.02 38.15
N LEU A 100 1.10 -9.23 39.43
CA LEU A 100 2.20 -10.10 39.83
C LEU A 100 1.94 -11.56 39.45
N THR A 101 0.69 -12.03 39.61
CA THR A 101 0.27 -13.39 39.21
C THR A 101 0.41 -13.60 37.69
N PHE A 102 0.07 -12.58 36.89
CA PHE A 102 0.28 -12.61 35.44
C PHE A 102 1.76 -12.67 35.05
N LEU A 103 2.64 -11.93 35.73
CA LEU A 103 4.08 -11.94 35.46
C LEU A 103 4.72 -13.29 35.78
N ASP A 104 4.41 -13.89 36.94
CA ASP A 104 4.87 -15.24 37.32
C ASP A 104 4.43 -16.31 36.30
N ALA A 105 3.21 -16.16 35.77
CA ALA A 105 2.67 -17.05 34.75
C ALA A 105 3.32 -16.87 33.36
N GLN A 106 3.89 -15.71 33.04
CA GLN A 106 4.66 -15.52 31.80
C GLN A 106 6.09 -16.06 31.91
N GLU A 107 6.74 -15.90 33.06
CA GLU A 107 8.14 -16.32 33.27
C GLU A 107 8.31 -17.86 33.19
N THR A 108 7.25 -18.60 33.46
CA THR A 108 7.19 -20.05 33.34
C THR A 108 7.06 -20.57 31.90
N TRP A 109 6.65 -19.75 30.93
CA TRP A 109 6.51 -20.15 29.51
C TRP A 109 7.76 -19.92 28.67
N ASP A 110 8.67 -19.03 29.11
CA ASP A 110 9.95 -18.76 28.43
C ASP A 110 11.10 -19.70 28.91
N SER A 111 10.77 -20.68 29.76
CA SER A 111 11.72 -21.60 30.40
C SER A 111 11.69 -23.04 29.85
N GLU A 112 10.89 -23.34 28.82
CA GLU A 112 10.87 -24.63 28.07
C GLU A 112 11.27 -24.44 26.60
#